data_AF-A0A6N8EFA7-F1
#
_entry.id   AF-A0A6N8EFA7-F1
#
_cell.length_a   1.000
_cell.length_b   1.000
_cell.length_c   1.000
_cell.angle_alpha   90.00
_cell.angle_beta   90.00
_cell.angle_gamma   90.00
#
_symmetry.space_group_name_H-M   'P 1'
#
loop_
_entity.id
_entity.type
_entity.pdbx_description
1 polymer ?
#
loop_
_entity_poly.entity_id
_entity_poly.type
_entity_poly.pdbx_seq_one_letter_code
_entity_poly.pdbx_strand_id
1 'polypeptide(L)' 'MASIERTAYPRFPQVLSDQELDARFGPTVEETELMGRECLGDEARLTFLVLLKSRQQLGYFPLLDEALILTGRRT' A
#
# COMPACT_ATOMS: atom_id res chain seq x y z
N MET A 1 17.83 9.48 32.34
CA MET A 1 16.69 10.08 31.63
C MET A 1 16.23 9.08 30.57
N ALA A 2 14.92 8.84 30.47
CA ALA A 2 14.34 7.65 29.85
C ALA A 2 14.77 7.43 28.39
N SER A 3 15.46 6.32 28.11
CA SER A 3 15.86 5.90 26.76
C SER A 3 14.65 5.35 26.01
N ILE A 4 14.44 5.87 24.79
CA ILE A 4 13.30 5.61 23.89
C ILE A 4 13.37 4.21 23.23
N GLU A 5 14.39 3.42 23.56
CA GLU A 5 14.79 2.16 22.89
C GLU A 5 14.03 0.88 23.32
N ARG A 6 12.96 0.96 24.13
CA ARG A 6 12.43 -0.21 24.86
C ARG A 6 11.01 -0.66 24.55
N THR A 7 10.48 -0.36 23.36
CA THR A 7 9.21 -0.97 22.91
C THR A 7 9.48 -2.08 21.90
N ALA A 8 9.11 -3.32 22.23
CA ALA A 8 9.30 -4.53 21.42
C ALA A 8 8.41 -4.62 20.15
N TYR A 9 7.92 -3.49 19.65
CA TYR A 9 7.23 -3.47 18.37
C TYR A 9 8.26 -3.39 17.25
N PRO A 10 8.18 -4.24 16.21
CA PRO A 10 9.00 -4.07 15.01
C PRO A 10 8.64 -2.72 14.38
N ARG A 11 9.43 -1.69 14.69
CA ARG A 11 9.32 -0.38 14.05
C ARG A 11 10.08 -0.48 12.74
N PHE A 12 9.44 -0.09 11.64
CA PHE A 12 10.13 0.07 10.36
C PHE A 12 11.24 1.10 10.54
N PRO A 13 12.53 0.72 10.45
CA PRO A 13 13.64 1.59 10.80
C PRO A 13 13.95 2.66 9.74
N GLN A 14 13.29 2.60 8.57
CA GLN A 14 13.63 3.40 7.41
C GLN A 14 12.54 4.44 7.17
N VAL A 15 12.84 5.70 7.47
CA VAL A 15 12.08 6.83 6.93
C VAL A 15 12.43 6.89 5.45
N LEU A 16 11.50 6.46 4.60
CA LEU A 16 11.66 6.57 3.15
C LEU A 16 11.66 8.06 2.79
N SER A 17 12.64 8.48 1.99
CA SER A 17 12.61 9.78 1.34
C SER A 17 11.49 9.83 0.28
N ASP A 18 11.03 11.02 -0.10
CA ASP A 18 9.97 11.18 -1.11
C ASP A 18 10.32 10.51 -2.44
N GLN A 19 11.61 10.51 -2.82
CA GLN A 19 12.09 9.79 -4.02
C GLN A 19 12.02 8.28 -3.87
N GLU A 20 12.37 7.73 -2.70
CA GLU A 20 12.25 6.30 -2.45
C GLU A 20 10.78 5.87 -2.37
N LEU A 21 9.91 6.73 -1.85
CA LEU A 21 8.47 6.50 -1.83
C LEU A 21 7.91 6.46 -3.25
N ASP A 22 8.25 7.43 -4.08
CA ASP A 22 7.83 7.48 -5.49
C ASP A 22 8.40 6.30 -6.28
N ALA A 23 9.66 5.94 -6.08
CA ALA A 23 10.26 4.77 -6.74
C ALA A 23 9.61 3.45 -6.32
N ARG A 24 9.11 3.34 -5.08
CA ARG A 24 8.56 2.09 -4.52
C ARG A 24 7.05 1.97 -4.74
N PHE A 25 6.31 3.07 -4.65
CA PHE A 25 4.85 3.11 -4.64
C PHE A 25 4.25 3.95 -5.77
N GLY A 26 5.07 4.71 -6.50
CA GLY A 26 4.65 5.40 -7.70
C GLY A 26 4.07 4.40 -8.71
N PRO A 27 2.85 4.65 -9.22
CA PRO A 27 2.27 3.80 -10.24
C PRO A 27 3.08 3.93 -11.53
N THR A 28 3.51 2.81 -12.09
CA THR A 28 4.20 2.80 -13.39
C THR A 28 3.17 3.00 -14.51
N VAL A 29 3.63 3.41 -15.69
CA VAL A 29 2.76 3.64 -16.87
C VAL A 29 1.97 2.38 -17.22
N GLU A 30 2.61 1.22 -17.18
CA GLU A 30 1.98 -0.08 -17.48
C GLU A 30 0.91 -0.44 -16.44
N GLU A 31 1.16 -0.16 -15.16
CA GLU A 31 0.19 -0.39 -14.09
C GLU A 31 -1.02 0.53 -14.24
N THR A 32 -0.79 1.78 -14.65
CA THR A 32 -1.85 2.77 -14.90
C THR A 32 -2.71 2.38 -16.10
N GLU A 33 -2.09 1.89 -17.19
CA GLU A 33 -2.82 1.36 -18.34
C GLU A 33 -3.63 0.10 -17.99
N LEU A 34 -3.06 -0.80 -17.20
CA LEU A 34 -3.73 -2.02 -16.74
C LEU A 34 -4.96 -1.68 -15.90
N MET A 35 -4.84 -0.74 -14.96
CA MET A 35 -5.99 -0.24 -14.18
C MET A 35 -7.06 0.38 -15.06
N GLY A 36 -6.66 1.14 -16.09
CA GLY A 36 -7.59 1.76 -17.04
C GLY A 36 -8.43 0.74 -17.81
N ARG A 37 -7.87 -0.44 -18.07
CA ARG A 37 -8.52 -1.55 -18.78
C ARG A 37 -9.34 -2.46 -17.86
N GLU A 38 -8.79 -2.81 -16.70
CA GLU A 38 -9.35 -3.83 -15.81
C GLU A 38 -10.31 -3.28 -14.76
N CYS A 39 -10.17 -2.01 -14.37
CA CYS A 39 -10.93 -1.42 -13.27
C CYS A 39 -11.89 -0.32 -13.75
N LEU A 40 -13.18 -0.50 -13.48
CA LEU A 40 -14.21 0.52 -13.65
C LEU A 40 -14.41 1.29 -12.34
N GLY A 41 -14.09 2.58 -12.37
CA GLY A 41 -14.25 3.48 -11.22
C GLY A 41 -12.98 3.64 -10.39
N ASP A 42 -12.86 4.81 -9.74
CA ASP A 42 -11.64 5.21 -9.04
C ASP A 42 -11.37 4.38 -7.77
N GLU A 43 -12.43 3.85 -7.15
CA GLU A 43 -12.32 2.98 -5.97
C GLU A 43 -11.73 1.60 -6.29
N ALA A 44 -12.17 0.99 -7.39
CA ALA A 44 -11.63 -0.28 -7.88
C ALA A 44 -10.16 -0.11 -8.31
N ARG A 45 -9.85 1.00 -8.97
CA ARG A 45 -8.50 1.39 -9.39
C ARG A 45 -7.55 1.50 -8.19
N LEU A 46 -7.95 2.25 -7.16
CA LEU A 46 -7.15 2.41 -5.95
C LEU A 46 -6.93 1.06 -5.25
N THR A 47 -7.99 0.27 -5.11
CA THR A 47 -7.93 -1.05 -4.46
C THR A 47 -6.96 -1.98 -5.19
N PHE A 48 -7.04 -2.02 -6.52
CA PHE A 48 -6.15 -2.82 -7.35
C PHE A 48 -4.68 -2.42 -7.18
N LEU A 49 -4.37 -1.11 -7.23
CA LEU A 49 -3.00 -0.63 -7.02
C LEU A 49 -2.45 -0.99 -5.64
N VAL A 50 -3.25 -0.78 -4.60
CA VAL A 50 -2.83 -1.08 -3.23
C VAL A 50 -2.52 -2.56 -3.07
N LEU A 51 -3.36 -3.45 -3.61
CA LEU A 51 -3.11 -4.89 -3.58
C LEU A 51 -1.87 -5.27 -4.39
N LEU A 52 -1.70 -4.69 -5.58
CA LEU A 52 -0.56 -4.96 -6.45
C LEU A 52 0.75 -4.55 -5.78
N LYS A 53 0.83 -3.32 -5.25
CA LYS A 53 2.01 -2.81 -4.54
C LYS A 53 2.26 -3.57 -3.25
N SER A 54 1.22 -3.93 -2.51
CA SER A 54 1.33 -4.76 -1.31
C SER A 54 1.93 -6.13 -1.65
N ARG A 55 1.51 -6.76 -2.74
CA ARG A 55 2.10 -8.02 -3.22
C ARG A 55 3.56 -7.85 -3.65
N GLN A 56 3.92 -6.74 -4.30
CA GLN A 56 5.30 -6.44 -4.70
C GLN A 56 6.20 -6.19 -3.47
N GLN A 57 5.66 -5.64 -2.38
CA GLN A 57 6.41 -5.38 -1.15
C GLN A 57 6.52 -6.61 -0.25
N LEU A 58 5.41 -7.32 -0.02
CA LEU A 58 5.32 -8.41 0.95
C LEU A 58 5.60 -9.79 0.33
N GLY A 59 5.52 -9.92 -1.00
CA GLY A 59 5.66 -11.18 -1.71
C GLY A 59 4.41 -12.07 -1.70
N TYR A 60 3.39 -11.71 -0.91
CA TYR A 60 2.08 -12.36 -0.84
C TYR A 60 0.94 -11.34 -0.96
N PHE A 61 -0.25 -11.80 -1.35
CA PHE A 61 -1.44 -10.95 -1.33
C PHE A 61 -1.97 -10.88 0.10
N PRO A 62 -2.09 -9.69 0.71
CA PRO A 62 -2.72 -9.56 2.01
C PRO A 62 -4.19 -9.98 1.92
N LEU A 63 -4.73 -10.56 2.98
CA LEU A 63 -6.15 -10.89 3.07
C LEU A 63 -6.95 -9.59 2.98
N LEU A 64 -8.05 -9.57 2.21
CA LEU A 64 -8.87 -8.36 2.03
C LEU A 64 -9.43 -7.82 3.36
N ASP A 65 -9.61 -8.69 4.36
CA ASP A 65 -10.04 -8.30 5.71
C ASP A 65 -8.99 -7.44 6.45
N GLU A 66 -7.70 -7.70 6.18
CA GLU A 66 -6.58 -6.96 6.80
C GLU A 66 -6.19 -5.72 5.99
N ALA A 67 -6.32 -5.80 4.67
CA ALA A 67 -6.01 -4.71 3.75
C ALA A 67 -7.15 -3.70 3.62
N LEU A 68 -8.16 -3.72 4.51
CA LEU A 68 -9.39 -2.94 4.42
C LEU A 68 -9.09 -1.44 4.33
N ILE A 69 -8.95 -0.96 3.11
CA ILE A 69 -9.02 0.44 2.72
C ILE A 69 -10.46 0.83 3.01
N LEU A 70 -10.67 1.53 4.14
CA LEU A 70 -11.78 2.44 4.49
C LEU A 70 -12.98 2.45 3.54
N THR A 71 -13.57 1.29 3.24
CA THR A 71 -14.84 1.22 2.55
C THR A 71 -15.81 1.62 3.62
N GLY A 72 -16.33 2.84 3.51
CA GLY A 72 -17.30 3.36 4.44
C GLY A 72 -18.34 2.28 4.71
N ARG A 73 -18.38 1.79 5.95
CA ARG A 73 -19.58 1.17 6.52
C ARG A 73 -20.71 2.17 6.36
N ARG A 74 -21.37 2.15 5.21
CA ARG A 74 -22.72 2.65 5.08
C ARG A 74 -23.61 1.52 5.58
N THR A 75 -23.91 1.59 6.87
CA THR A 75 -25.22 1.21 7.41
C THR A 75 -26.34 1.70 6.48
#